data_AF-A0A0F7SWK2-F1
#
_entry.id   AF-A0A0F7SWK2-F1
#
_cell.length_a   1.000
_cell.length_b   1.000
_cell.length_c   1.000
_cell.angle_alpha   90.00
_cell.angle_beta   90.00
_cell.angle_gamma   90.00
#
_symmetry.space_group_name_H-M   'P 1'
#
loop_
_entity.id
_entity.type
_entity.pdbx_description
1 polymer ?
#
loop_
_entity_poly.entity_id
_entity_poly.type
_entity_poly.pdbx_seq_one_letter_code
_entity_poly.pdbx_strand_id
1 'polypeptide(L)'
;MPRPRSRSRSPPRSRHNSNGDTGYRRPSPPSSRSGYSSRPRDSGSDRDRPVGRSNRYTSEDREKERANDRRRYDEKRDRSRSPSRTGSGPGGPVMAPPSPKREAPKPNFENSGLLAAETNTTATGAMLKYNEPPEARKPTLNWRLYVFKGKEQVDIFHIHRQSAYLVGRDSAVVDIPSAHPSCSKQHAVIQFRLIRTRNEFGDESSSVKPFVIDLDSTNATFVNDQEIPPSRYYELKASDVLKFGQSTREFVLLHEEAA
;
A
#
# COMPACT_ATOMS: atom_id res chain seq x y z
N MET A 1 -26.86 -16.80 68.32
CA MET A 1 -25.99 -16.29 69.40
C MET A 1 -24.62 -16.95 69.28
N PRO A 2 -23.59 -16.22 68.84
CA PRO A 2 -22.41 -16.03 69.70
C PRO A 2 -21.88 -14.58 69.67
N ARG A 3 -21.13 -14.25 70.74
CA ARG A 3 -20.61 -12.93 71.13
C ARG A 3 -19.35 -12.48 70.33
N PRO A 4 -19.04 -11.17 70.32
CA PRO A 4 -18.01 -10.56 69.47
C PRO A 4 -16.62 -10.49 70.13
N ARG A 5 -15.57 -10.34 69.31
CA ARG A 5 -14.26 -9.83 69.75
C ARG A 5 -13.87 -8.57 68.96
N SER A 6 -13.49 -7.58 69.75
CA SER A 6 -13.10 -6.20 69.46
C SER A 6 -11.66 -6.08 68.91
N ARG A 7 -11.46 -5.24 67.88
CA ARG A 7 -10.78 -3.90 67.88
C ARG A 7 -9.26 -3.87 67.72
N SER A 8 -8.83 -3.23 66.62
CA SER A 8 -7.91 -2.07 66.54
C SER A 8 -8.05 -1.52 65.10
N ARG A 9 -8.64 -0.35 64.77
CA ARG A 9 -8.52 1.09 65.16
C ARG A 9 -7.22 1.78 64.67
N SER A 10 -7.22 2.20 63.39
CA SER A 10 -6.98 3.58 62.79
C SER A 10 -5.69 4.39 63.14
N PRO A 11 -5.31 5.53 62.47
CA PRO A 11 -5.49 6.09 61.09
C PRO A 11 -4.15 6.72 60.50
N PRO A 12 -4.05 7.92 59.85
CA PRO A 12 -4.02 8.16 58.38
C PRO A 12 -2.84 9.05 57.81
N ARG A 13 -2.91 9.35 56.49
CA ARG A 13 -2.30 10.46 55.67
C ARG A 13 -0.84 10.35 55.18
N SER A 14 -0.63 10.45 53.86
CA SER A 14 -0.16 11.68 53.16
C SER A 14 0.27 11.42 51.70
N ARG A 15 0.10 12.45 50.86
CA ARG A 15 0.53 12.54 49.45
C ARG A 15 2.05 12.63 49.37
N HIS A 16 2.68 12.05 48.34
CA HIS A 16 3.85 12.65 47.68
C HIS A 16 3.96 12.21 46.21
N ASN A 17 4.21 13.21 45.38
CA ASN A 17 4.41 13.16 43.94
C ASN A 17 5.90 12.84 43.68
N SER A 18 6.23 11.94 42.75
CA SER A 18 7.56 11.93 42.14
C SER A 18 7.56 11.24 40.76
N ASN A 19 7.95 12.04 39.77
CA ASN A 19 8.27 11.67 38.40
C ASN A 19 9.43 10.66 38.35
N GLY A 20 9.41 9.76 37.37
CA GLY A 20 10.50 8.81 37.13
C GLY A 20 10.36 8.09 35.79
N ASP A 21 10.53 8.84 34.71
CA ASP A 21 10.59 8.40 33.32
C ASP A 21 11.58 7.23 33.13
N THR A 22 11.08 6.12 32.60
CA THR A 22 11.77 4.82 32.56
C THR A 22 12.49 4.68 31.22
N GLY A 23 13.83 4.65 31.27
CA GLY A 23 14.71 4.68 30.11
C GLY A 23 14.59 3.45 29.18
N TYR A 24 14.38 3.74 27.89
CA TYR A 24 14.59 2.80 26.80
C TYR A 24 16.09 2.64 26.50
N ARG A 25 16.61 1.44 26.77
CA ARG A 25 17.95 0.99 26.39
C ARG A 25 18.05 0.88 24.86
N ARG A 26 18.94 1.66 24.24
CA ARG A 26 19.39 1.47 22.84
C ARG A 26 20.59 0.52 22.79
N PRO A 27 20.57 -0.56 21.99
CA PRO A 27 21.74 -1.40 21.74
C PRO A 27 22.74 -0.74 20.77
N SER A 28 24.03 -0.82 21.10
CA SER A 28 25.15 -0.41 20.25
C SER A 28 25.37 -1.40 19.09
N PRO A 29 25.74 -0.95 17.87
CA PRO A 29 26.21 -1.84 16.81
C PRO A 29 27.73 -2.10 16.90
N PRO A 30 28.21 -3.29 16.49
CA PRO A 30 29.60 -3.71 16.63
C PRO A 30 30.51 -3.19 15.52
N SER A 31 31.78 -3.11 15.89
CA SER A 31 32.93 -2.69 15.07
C SER A 31 33.24 -3.70 13.96
N SER A 32 33.53 -3.18 12.77
CA SER A 32 34.35 -3.89 11.78
C SER A 32 35.29 -2.91 11.08
N ARG A 33 36.44 -3.47 10.71
CA ARG A 33 37.75 -2.84 10.59
C ARG A 33 38.16 -2.86 9.11
N SER A 34 38.39 -1.71 8.52
CA SER A 34 39.18 -1.44 7.29
C SER A 34 39.03 0.06 7.00
N GLY A 35 39.94 0.82 6.42
CA GLY A 35 41.22 0.60 5.79
C GLY A 35 41.78 2.00 5.50
N TYR A 36 43.06 2.15 5.81
CA TYR A 36 43.99 3.24 5.54
C TYR A 36 43.67 4.22 4.38
N SER A 37 43.66 5.53 4.65
CA SER A 37 44.18 6.53 3.70
C SER A 37 44.52 7.85 4.41
N SER A 38 45.79 7.95 4.77
CA SER A 38 46.50 9.13 5.25
C SER A 38 46.45 10.28 4.23
N ARG A 39 46.05 11.49 4.64
CA ARG A 39 46.46 12.72 3.95
C ARG A 39 46.93 13.77 4.97
N PRO A 40 48.03 14.51 4.67
CA PRO A 40 48.84 15.16 5.69
C PRO A 40 48.28 16.52 6.12
N ARG A 41 48.62 16.87 7.36
CA ARG A 41 48.42 18.16 8.00
C ARG A 41 49.16 19.26 7.24
N ASP A 42 48.44 20.31 6.86
CA ASP A 42 49.05 21.61 6.59
C ASP A 42 48.93 22.47 7.86
N SER A 43 50.09 22.86 8.36
CA SER A 43 50.32 23.64 9.57
C SER A 43 50.18 25.12 9.25
N GLY A 44 49.18 25.78 9.84
CA GLY A 44 48.95 27.21 9.65
C GLY A 44 48.61 27.93 10.94
N SER A 45 49.66 28.45 11.59
CA SER A 45 49.66 29.65 12.43
C SER A 45 48.90 29.62 13.76
N ASP A 46 49.63 29.29 14.83
CA ASP A 46 49.41 29.81 16.17
C ASP A 46 49.35 31.35 16.14
N ARG A 47 48.20 31.91 16.53
CA ARG A 47 48.13 33.26 17.09
C ARG A 47 47.24 33.24 18.31
N ASP A 48 47.89 33.55 19.42
CA ASP A 48 47.39 33.81 20.75
C ASP A 48 45.96 34.35 20.78
N ARG A 49 45.05 33.63 21.44
CA ARG A 49 43.82 34.23 21.98
C ARG A 49 43.56 33.75 23.40
N PRO A 50 43.23 34.69 24.31
CA PRO A 50 43.28 34.47 25.74
C PRO A 50 42.16 33.53 26.22
N VAL A 51 42.51 32.76 27.24
CA VAL A 51 41.59 32.02 28.09
C VAL A 51 40.63 33.02 28.74
N GLY A 52 39.34 32.94 28.43
CA GLY A 52 38.34 33.74 29.12
C GLY A 52 36.95 33.76 28.49
N ARG A 53 35.98 33.29 29.29
CA ARG A 53 34.53 33.47 29.17
C ARG A 53 33.77 32.50 28.25
N SER A 54 32.92 31.70 28.90
CA SER A 54 31.83 30.93 28.32
C SER A 54 30.92 31.80 27.47
N ASN A 55 31.21 31.89 26.18
CA ASN A 55 30.29 32.50 25.22
C ASN A 55 29.19 31.47 24.93
N ARG A 56 28.14 31.52 25.76
CA ARG A 56 26.91 30.74 25.57
C ARG A 56 26.36 31.14 24.20
N TYR A 57 26.51 30.28 23.20
CA TYR A 57 25.90 30.45 21.89
C TYR A 57 24.39 30.62 22.10
N THR A 58 23.91 31.85 21.96
CA THR A 58 22.53 32.22 22.30
C THR A 58 21.62 31.99 21.11
N SER A 59 20.31 31.97 21.37
CA SER A 59 19.30 31.96 20.30
C SER A 59 19.45 33.15 19.35
N GLU A 60 19.92 34.30 19.84
CA GLU A 60 20.14 35.51 19.03
C GLU A 60 21.30 35.35 18.04
N ASP A 61 22.36 34.64 18.42
CA ASP A 61 23.50 34.35 17.52
C ASP A 61 23.04 33.47 16.36
N ARG A 62 22.20 32.48 16.67
CA ARG A 62 21.60 31.57 15.69
C ARG A 62 20.65 32.30 14.73
N GLU A 63 19.95 33.33 15.22
CA GLU A 63 19.06 34.14 14.41
C GLU A 63 19.81 35.10 13.49
N LYS A 64 20.94 35.65 13.96
CA LYS A 64 21.86 36.43 13.11
C LYS A 64 22.47 35.60 11.98
N GLU A 65 22.87 34.36 12.25
CA GLU A 65 23.37 33.46 11.19
C GLU A 65 22.27 33.16 10.15
N ARG A 66 21.05 32.84 10.59
CA ARG A 66 19.90 32.64 9.68
C ARG A 66 19.58 33.88 8.85
N ALA A 67 19.67 35.07 9.44
CA ALA A 67 19.45 36.32 8.73
C ALA A 67 20.55 36.57 7.68
N ASN A 68 21.80 36.25 7.99
CA ASN A 68 22.91 36.35 7.04
C ASN A 68 22.79 35.35 5.88
N ASP A 69 22.38 34.12 6.16
CA ASP A 69 22.14 33.12 5.10
C ASP A 69 20.98 33.53 4.18
N ARG A 70 19.90 34.08 4.74
CA ARG A 70 18.80 34.66 3.93
C ARG A 70 19.28 35.80 3.05
N ARG A 71 20.05 36.74 3.61
CA ARG A 71 20.65 37.85 2.83
C ARG A 71 21.55 37.35 1.70
N ARG A 72 22.34 36.31 1.96
CA ARG A 72 23.22 35.70 0.95
C ARG A 72 22.42 35.01 -0.17
N TYR A 73 21.27 34.43 0.16
CA TYR A 73 20.36 33.83 -0.82
C TYR A 73 19.68 34.90 -1.68
N ASP A 74 19.22 35.99 -1.07
CA ASP A 74 18.60 37.11 -1.78
C ASP A 74 19.62 37.86 -2.67
N GLU A 75 20.86 38.06 -2.20
CA GLU A 75 21.92 38.68 -3.02
C GLU A 75 22.26 37.85 -4.27
N LYS A 76 22.23 36.51 -4.16
CA LYS A 76 22.40 35.62 -5.33
C LYS A 76 21.21 35.70 -6.29
N ARG A 77 20.01 36.00 -5.79
CA ARG A 77 18.80 36.18 -6.60
C ARG A 77 18.80 37.51 -7.35
N ASP A 78 19.35 38.58 -6.79
CA ASP A 78 19.48 39.86 -7.49
C ASP A 78 20.62 39.88 -8.52
N ARG A 79 21.71 39.13 -8.31
CA ARG A 79 22.75 38.94 -9.34
C ARG A 79 22.25 38.20 -10.60
N SER A 80 21.16 37.45 -10.49
CA SER A 80 20.50 36.79 -11.64
C SER A 80 19.40 37.64 -12.27
N ARG A 81 19.16 38.86 -11.77
CA ARG A 81 18.11 39.78 -12.23
C ARG A 81 18.60 41.18 -12.62
N SER A 82 19.90 41.34 -12.87
CA SER A 82 20.41 42.60 -13.44
C SER A 82 20.03 42.73 -14.93
N PRO A 83 19.31 43.78 -15.37
CA PRO A 83 19.13 44.07 -16.78
C PRO A 83 20.48 44.54 -17.33
N SER A 84 21.04 43.81 -18.28
CA SER A 84 22.20 44.25 -19.05
C SER A 84 21.86 45.59 -19.72
N ARG A 85 22.49 46.67 -19.22
CA ARG A 85 22.53 47.96 -19.90
C ARG A 85 23.11 47.76 -21.30
N THR A 86 22.30 48.07 -22.30
CA THR A 86 22.66 48.10 -23.72
C THR A 86 23.81 49.08 -23.97
N GLY A 87 25.00 48.54 -24.25
CA GLY A 87 26.10 49.26 -24.88
C GLY A 87 26.12 48.93 -26.37
N SER A 88 26.00 49.96 -27.20
CA SER A 88 26.00 49.90 -28.67
C SER A 88 27.32 49.38 -29.23
N GLY A 89 27.26 48.44 -30.19
CA GLY A 89 28.37 48.01 -31.03
C GLY A 89 27.87 47.11 -32.18
N PRO A 90 28.18 47.40 -33.46
CA PRO A 90 27.62 46.67 -34.59
C PRO A 90 28.50 45.47 -34.95
N GLY A 91 27.92 44.27 -34.97
CA GLY A 91 28.63 43.06 -35.40
C GLY A 91 27.86 41.80 -35.05
N GLY A 92 26.87 41.43 -35.86
CA GLY A 92 26.11 40.19 -35.68
C GLY A 92 26.68 39.04 -36.50
N PRO A 93 26.60 37.81 -35.99
CA PRO A 93 26.41 36.64 -36.83
C PRO A 93 25.08 35.92 -36.50
N VAL A 94 24.29 35.74 -37.56
CA VAL A 94 23.38 34.62 -37.88
C VAL A 94 22.53 33.97 -36.76
N MET A 95 21.22 34.24 -36.83
CA MET A 95 20.15 33.50 -36.16
C MET A 95 20.09 32.04 -36.68
N ALA A 96 20.41 31.08 -35.80
CA ALA A 96 19.88 29.73 -35.92
C ALA A 96 18.38 29.74 -35.54
N PRO A 97 17.52 28.90 -36.17
CA PRO A 97 16.10 28.86 -35.83
C PRO A 97 15.92 28.40 -34.37
N PRO A 98 14.94 28.96 -33.63
CA PRO A 98 14.73 28.63 -32.23
C PRO A 98 14.30 27.17 -32.09
N SER A 99 15.12 26.38 -31.43
CA SER A 99 14.74 25.06 -30.93
C SER A 99 13.39 25.18 -30.18
N PRO A 100 12.41 24.29 -30.40
CA PRO A 100 11.15 24.36 -29.69
C PRO A 100 11.46 24.25 -28.19
N LYS A 101 11.09 25.29 -27.43
CA LYS A 101 11.18 25.30 -25.97
C LYS A 101 10.38 24.10 -25.47
N ARG A 102 11.08 23.03 -25.09
CA ARG A 102 10.46 21.92 -24.37
C ARG A 102 9.91 22.52 -23.09
N GLU A 103 8.59 22.66 -23.02
CA GLU A 103 7.90 23.12 -21.82
C GLU A 103 8.37 22.24 -20.66
N ALA A 104 8.74 22.86 -19.54
CA ALA A 104 9.13 22.11 -18.34
C ALA A 104 8.00 21.12 -18.02
N PRO A 105 8.29 19.82 -17.85
CA PRO A 105 7.25 18.83 -17.62
C PRO A 105 6.46 19.24 -16.38
N LYS A 106 5.15 19.46 -16.58
CA LYS A 106 4.23 19.72 -15.47
C LYS A 106 4.30 18.55 -14.50
N PRO A 107 4.16 18.77 -13.18
CA PRO A 107 4.13 17.67 -12.22
C PRO A 107 3.04 16.67 -12.62
N ASN A 108 3.41 15.42 -12.86
CA ASN A 108 2.44 14.34 -13.04
C ASN A 108 2.05 13.81 -11.65
N PHE A 109 0.78 13.97 -11.30
CA PHE A 109 0.20 13.47 -10.05
C PHE A 109 -0.53 12.13 -10.24
N GLU A 110 -0.43 11.53 -11.43
CA GLU A 110 -0.92 10.18 -11.65
C GLU A 110 -0.10 9.17 -10.85
N ASN A 111 -0.78 8.13 -10.37
CA ASN A 111 -0.16 7.05 -9.63
C ASN A 111 0.93 6.37 -10.48
N SER A 112 2.17 6.39 -10.01
CA SER A 112 3.25 5.67 -10.66
C SER A 112 3.00 4.15 -10.51
N GLY A 113 2.77 3.47 -11.64
CA GLY A 113 2.44 2.03 -11.67
C GLY A 113 3.53 1.09 -11.14
N LEU A 114 4.70 1.62 -10.75
CA LEU A 114 5.83 0.83 -10.24
C LEU A 114 5.52 0.16 -8.90
N LEU A 115 4.84 0.84 -7.97
CA LEU A 115 4.48 0.24 -6.68
C LEU A 115 3.42 -0.86 -6.83
N ALA A 116 2.47 -0.65 -7.74
CA ALA A 116 1.46 -1.64 -8.07
C ALA A 116 2.08 -2.87 -8.74
N ALA A 117 3.07 -2.65 -9.62
CA ALA A 117 3.83 -3.75 -10.23
C ALA A 117 4.63 -4.53 -9.16
N GLU A 118 5.33 -3.87 -8.24
CA GLU A 118 6.09 -4.58 -7.19
C GLU A 118 5.19 -5.41 -6.28
N THR A 119 3.99 -4.93 -5.94
CA THR A 119 3.09 -5.64 -5.02
C THR A 119 2.30 -6.76 -5.71
N ASN A 120 1.89 -6.55 -6.96
CA ASN A 120 0.95 -7.43 -7.65
C ASN A 120 1.60 -8.30 -8.73
N THR A 121 2.93 -8.35 -8.83
CA THR A 121 3.59 -9.24 -9.78
C THR A 121 3.57 -10.67 -9.24
N THR A 122 2.88 -11.56 -9.97
CA THR A 122 2.95 -13.01 -9.74
C THR A 122 4.37 -13.52 -9.96
N ALA A 123 4.70 -14.70 -9.42
CA ALA A 123 6.00 -15.35 -9.64
C ALA A 123 6.34 -15.56 -11.14
N THR A 124 5.33 -15.49 -12.02
CA THR A 124 5.44 -15.59 -13.48
C THR A 124 5.58 -14.24 -14.19
N GLY A 125 5.67 -13.13 -13.46
CA GLY A 125 5.88 -11.79 -14.02
C GLY A 125 4.62 -11.06 -14.48
N ALA A 126 3.43 -11.65 -14.31
CA ALA A 126 2.17 -11.03 -14.69
C ALA A 126 1.59 -10.19 -13.54
N MET A 127 1.13 -8.97 -13.85
CA MET A 127 0.52 -8.07 -12.88
C MET A 127 -0.93 -8.50 -12.59
N LEU A 128 -1.21 -8.88 -11.35
CA LEU A 128 -2.56 -9.16 -10.85
C LEU A 128 -3.33 -7.85 -10.68
N LYS A 129 -4.56 -7.83 -11.19
CA LYS A 129 -5.48 -6.70 -10.98
C LYS A 129 -6.12 -6.75 -9.59
N TYR A 130 -6.29 -7.95 -9.04
CA TYR A 130 -7.02 -8.17 -7.80
C TYR A 130 -6.07 -8.34 -6.61
N ASN A 131 -6.45 -7.77 -5.47
CA ASN A 131 -5.81 -8.00 -4.18
C ASN A 131 -6.84 -8.53 -3.19
N GLU A 132 -6.49 -9.57 -2.46
CA GLU A 132 -7.39 -10.20 -1.50
C GLU A 132 -7.68 -9.24 -0.34
N PRO A 133 -8.94 -9.12 0.09
CA PRO A 133 -9.30 -8.23 1.17
C PRO A 133 -8.91 -8.87 2.53
N PRO A 134 -8.75 -8.08 3.60
CA PRO A 134 -8.31 -8.60 4.90
C PRO A 134 -9.28 -9.63 5.53
N GLU A 135 -10.55 -9.61 5.13
CA GLU A 135 -11.57 -10.60 5.48
C GLU A 135 -11.48 -11.92 4.70
N ALA A 136 -10.55 -12.07 3.76
CA ALA A 136 -10.33 -13.28 3.00
C ALA A 136 -10.01 -14.46 3.93
N ARG A 137 -10.82 -15.52 3.87
CA ARG A 137 -10.61 -16.74 4.68
C ARG A 137 -10.90 -17.97 3.84
N LYS A 138 -10.16 -19.04 4.09
CA LYS A 138 -10.43 -20.34 3.46
C LYS A 138 -11.77 -20.88 3.97
N PRO A 139 -12.64 -21.40 3.09
CA PRO A 139 -13.88 -22.02 3.53
C PRO A 139 -13.60 -23.31 4.31
N THR A 140 -14.48 -23.62 5.26
CA THR A 140 -14.48 -24.91 5.95
C THR A 140 -15.22 -25.98 5.16
N LEU A 141 -16.22 -25.58 4.38
CA LEU A 141 -16.99 -26.45 3.50
C LEU A 141 -16.22 -26.76 2.22
N ASN A 142 -16.41 -27.98 1.70
CA ASN A 142 -15.82 -28.42 0.45
C ASN A 142 -16.61 -27.91 -0.75
N TRP A 143 -16.34 -26.67 -1.13
CA TRP A 143 -16.88 -26.07 -2.35
C TRP A 143 -16.23 -26.68 -3.61
N ARG A 144 -17.08 -26.96 -4.60
CA ARG A 144 -16.72 -27.46 -5.92
C ARG A 144 -17.44 -26.62 -6.98
N LEU A 145 -16.75 -26.35 -8.08
CA LEU A 145 -17.28 -25.65 -9.24
C LEU A 145 -17.33 -26.63 -10.41
N TYR A 146 -18.54 -26.98 -10.84
CA TYR A 146 -18.76 -27.91 -11.93
C TYR A 146 -18.89 -27.14 -13.24
N VAL A 147 -18.14 -27.54 -14.25
CA VAL A 147 -18.15 -26.89 -15.56
C VAL A 147 -18.98 -27.72 -16.53
N PHE A 148 -20.04 -27.13 -17.05
CA PHE A 148 -20.90 -27.72 -18.06
C PHE A 148 -20.69 -27.01 -19.40
N LYS A 149 -20.75 -27.77 -20.49
CA LYS A 149 -20.86 -27.24 -21.85
C LYS A 149 -22.17 -27.77 -22.43
N GLY A 150 -23.24 -26.99 -22.32
CA GLY A 150 -24.58 -27.48 -22.59
C GLY A 150 -24.98 -28.54 -21.56
N LYS A 151 -25.22 -29.78 -22.00
CA LYS A 151 -25.67 -30.88 -21.14
C LYS A 151 -24.54 -31.78 -20.61
N GLU A 152 -23.32 -31.59 -21.11
CA GLU A 152 -22.18 -32.42 -20.74
C GLU A 152 -21.36 -31.74 -19.66
N GLN A 153 -21.06 -32.48 -18.60
CA GLN A 153 -20.10 -32.06 -17.58
C GLN A 153 -18.69 -32.27 -18.13
N VAL A 154 -17.92 -31.19 -18.18
CA VAL A 154 -16.57 -31.16 -18.77
C VAL A 154 -15.49 -31.23 -17.71
N ASP A 155 -15.63 -30.49 -16.61
CA ASP A 155 -14.57 -30.31 -15.61
C ASP A 155 -15.12 -30.06 -14.20
N ILE A 156 -14.27 -30.25 -13.18
CA ILE A 156 -14.58 -30.02 -11.77
C ILE A 156 -13.41 -29.32 -11.09
N PHE A 157 -13.64 -28.11 -10.58
CA PHE A 157 -12.65 -27.36 -9.80
C PHE A 157 -12.95 -27.43 -8.31
N HIS A 158 -11.95 -27.83 -7.52
CA HIS A 158 -12.04 -27.89 -6.07
C HIS A 158 -11.65 -26.53 -5.46
N ILE A 159 -12.64 -25.66 -5.28
CA ILE A 159 -12.41 -24.26 -4.91
C ILE A 159 -12.40 -24.01 -3.38
N HIS A 160 -12.04 -24.99 -2.56
CA HIS A 160 -11.99 -24.83 -1.09
C HIS A 160 -10.57 -24.75 -0.50
N ARG A 161 -9.52 -24.97 -1.30
CA ARG A 161 -8.13 -25.05 -0.83
C ARG A 161 -7.46 -23.69 -0.60
N GLN A 162 -7.93 -22.67 -1.29
CA GLN A 162 -7.49 -21.28 -1.28
C GLN A 162 -8.64 -20.34 -0.90
N SER A 163 -8.31 -19.10 -0.54
CA SER A 163 -9.28 -18.04 -0.23
C SER A 163 -9.81 -17.34 -1.49
N ALA A 164 -9.05 -17.31 -2.58
CA ALA A 164 -9.44 -16.69 -3.83
C ALA A 164 -9.12 -17.61 -5.03
N TYR A 165 -9.87 -17.45 -6.12
CA TYR A 165 -9.62 -18.10 -7.40
C TYR A 165 -9.86 -17.12 -8.53
N LEU A 166 -8.86 -16.95 -9.37
CA LEU A 166 -8.94 -16.08 -10.53
C LEU A 166 -9.50 -16.84 -11.73
N VAL A 167 -10.49 -16.24 -12.39
CA VAL A 167 -11.11 -16.74 -13.61
C VAL A 167 -10.72 -15.85 -14.78
N GLY A 168 -10.35 -16.45 -15.91
CA GLY A 168 -10.10 -15.68 -17.13
C GLY A 168 -9.52 -16.51 -18.27
N ARG A 169 -9.14 -15.84 -19.35
CA ARG A 169 -8.64 -16.50 -20.57
C ARG A 169 -7.17 -16.92 -20.47
N ASP A 170 -6.37 -16.24 -19.65
CA ASP A 170 -4.93 -16.43 -19.61
C ASP A 170 -4.53 -17.52 -18.61
N SER A 171 -4.46 -18.77 -19.09
CA SER A 171 -4.17 -19.95 -18.27
C SER A 171 -2.80 -19.94 -17.59
N ALA A 172 -1.88 -19.04 -17.96
CA ALA A 172 -0.59 -18.89 -17.29
C ALA A 172 -0.71 -18.11 -15.95
N VAL A 173 -1.81 -17.36 -15.78
CA VAL A 173 -2.03 -16.45 -14.64
C VAL A 173 -3.24 -16.89 -13.81
N VAL A 174 -4.27 -17.43 -14.44
CA VAL A 174 -5.55 -17.74 -13.78
C VAL A 174 -5.61 -19.17 -13.25
N ASP A 175 -6.35 -19.37 -12.17
CA ASP A 175 -6.60 -20.69 -11.58
C ASP A 175 -7.66 -21.47 -12.35
N ILE A 176 -8.68 -20.77 -12.86
CA ILE A 176 -9.83 -21.34 -13.56
C ILE A 176 -9.87 -20.79 -15.00
N PRO A 177 -9.45 -21.59 -16.00
CA PRO A 177 -9.40 -21.12 -17.38
C PRO A 177 -10.79 -21.06 -18.02
N SER A 178 -11.20 -19.85 -18.42
CA SER A 178 -12.32 -19.63 -19.32
C SER A 178 -11.82 -19.67 -20.76
N ALA A 179 -11.99 -20.81 -21.41
CA ALA A 179 -11.57 -21.06 -22.80
C ALA A 179 -12.52 -20.39 -23.82
N HIS A 180 -12.75 -19.08 -23.69
CA HIS A 180 -13.58 -18.30 -24.60
C HIS A 180 -12.95 -16.95 -24.95
N PRO A 181 -12.92 -16.53 -26.23
CA PRO A 181 -12.28 -15.28 -26.64
C PRO A 181 -12.96 -14.02 -26.10
N SER A 182 -14.26 -14.09 -25.78
CA SER A 182 -14.96 -12.97 -25.15
C SER A 182 -14.53 -12.73 -23.69
N CYS A 183 -13.82 -13.66 -23.06
CA CYS A 183 -13.38 -13.49 -21.68
C CYS A 183 -12.07 -12.70 -21.62
N SER A 184 -12.01 -11.77 -20.68
CA SER A 184 -10.79 -11.02 -20.35
C SER A 184 -9.69 -11.95 -19.86
N LYS A 185 -8.42 -11.53 -19.95
CA LYS A 185 -7.28 -12.29 -19.42
C LYS A 185 -7.48 -12.63 -17.94
N GLN A 186 -7.82 -11.61 -17.16
CA GLN A 186 -8.33 -11.69 -15.79
C GLN A 186 -9.76 -11.13 -15.85
N HIS A 187 -10.76 -11.97 -15.64
CA HIS A 187 -12.17 -11.65 -15.89
C HIS A 187 -12.93 -11.43 -14.59
N ALA A 188 -12.89 -12.41 -13.70
CA ALA A 188 -13.56 -12.34 -12.41
C ALA A 188 -12.76 -13.11 -11.35
N VAL A 189 -13.03 -12.83 -10.08
CA VAL A 189 -12.47 -13.58 -8.96
C VAL A 189 -13.59 -14.15 -8.11
N ILE A 190 -13.46 -15.42 -7.75
CA ILE A 190 -14.27 -16.04 -6.70
C ILE A 190 -13.49 -15.88 -5.40
N GLN A 191 -14.02 -15.10 -4.47
CA GLN A 191 -13.39 -14.80 -3.18
C GLN A 191 -14.25 -15.35 -2.03
N PHE A 192 -13.63 -16.13 -1.15
CA PHE A 192 -14.22 -16.52 0.12
C PHE A 192 -13.95 -15.47 1.19
N ARG A 193 -15.01 -14.96 1.81
CA ARG A 193 -14.94 -13.87 2.81
C ARG A 193 -15.59 -14.30 4.11
N LEU A 194 -14.98 -13.94 5.23
CA LEU A 194 -15.59 -14.08 6.55
C LEU A 194 -16.62 -12.98 6.76
N ILE A 195 -17.89 -13.34 6.79
CA ILE A 195 -19.00 -12.43 7.05
C ILE A 195 -19.47 -12.63 8.50
N ARG A 196 -19.43 -11.56 9.27
CA ARG A 196 -20.02 -11.50 10.62
C ARG A 196 -21.46 -11.01 10.49
N THR A 197 -22.39 -11.82 10.96
CA THR A 197 -23.82 -11.49 10.98
C THR A 197 -24.27 -11.41 12.42
N ARG A 198 -24.99 -10.35 12.75
CA ARG A 198 -25.58 -10.16 14.08
C ARG A 198 -27.07 -10.45 14.01
N ASN A 199 -27.54 -11.35 14.86
CA ASN A 199 -28.96 -11.69 14.95
C ASN A 199 -29.74 -10.64 15.76
N GLU A 200 -31.07 -10.66 15.69
CA GLU A 200 -31.97 -9.73 16.38
C GLU A 200 -31.81 -9.76 17.91
N PHE A 201 -31.33 -10.89 18.46
CA PHE A 201 -31.04 -11.09 19.87
C PHE A 201 -29.64 -10.59 20.29
N GLY A 202 -28.87 -10.03 19.35
CA GLY A 202 -27.54 -9.48 19.61
C GLY A 202 -26.39 -10.47 19.47
N ASP A 203 -26.67 -11.76 19.26
CA ASP A 203 -25.67 -12.80 19.03
C ASP A 203 -24.92 -12.58 17.71
N GLU A 204 -23.59 -12.69 17.76
CA GLU A 204 -22.73 -12.61 16.58
C GLU A 204 -22.36 -14.00 16.08
N SER A 205 -22.68 -14.29 14.83
CA SER A 205 -22.22 -15.49 14.12
C SER A 205 -21.27 -15.08 12.99
N SER A 206 -20.25 -15.88 12.75
CA SER A 206 -19.32 -15.67 11.63
C SER A 206 -19.34 -16.87 10.71
N SER A 207 -19.54 -16.63 9.42
CA SER A 207 -19.53 -17.67 8.38
C SER A 207 -18.64 -17.26 7.22
N VAL A 208 -17.98 -18.22 6.60
CA VAL A 208 -17.20 -17.98 5.37
C VAL A 208 -18.11 -18.23 4.18
N LYS A 209 -18.31 -17.20 3.36
CA LYS A 209 -19.21 -17.24 2.22
C LYS A 209 -18.47 -16.95 0.90
N PRO A 210 -18.84 -17.60 -0.21
CA PRO A 210 -18.30 -17.28 -1.51
C PRO A 210 -18.92 -16.00 -2.07
N PHE A 211 -18.08 -15.19 -2.71
CA PHE A 211 -18.49 -14.02 -3.48
C PHE A 211 -17.81 -14.08 -4.85
N VAL A 212 -18.47 -13.53 -5.87
CA VAL A 212 -17.83 -13.21 -7.14
C VAL A 212 -17.65 -11.71 -7.27
N ILE A 213 -16.52 -11.28 -7.82
CA ILE A 213 -16.27 -9.90 -8.21
C ILE A 213 -15.79 -9.89 -9.66
N ASP A 214 -16.50 -9.14 -10.50
CA ASP A 214 -16.07 -8.90 -11.88
C ASP A 214 -14.98 -7.82 -11.89
N LEU A 215 -13.87 -8.10 -12.59
CA LEU A 215 -12.70 -7.22 -12.63
C LEU A 215 -12.78 -6.23 -13.79
N ASP A 216 -13.93 -5.56 -13.94
CA ASP A 216 -14.29 -4.71 -15.09
C ASP A 216 -14.02 -5.42 -16.42
N SER A 217 -14.62 -6.59 -16.57
CA SER A 217 -14.43 -7.40 -17.75
C SER A 217 -15.15 -6.82 -18.98
N THR A 218 -14.67 -7.12 -20.18
CA THR A 218 -15.22 -6.52 -21.41
C THR A 218 -16.66 -6.96 -21.70
N ASN A 219 -17.03 -8.18 -21.30
CA ASN A 219 -18.33 -8.78 -21.62
C ASN A 219 -19.15 -9.12 -20.36
N ALA A 220 -18.78 -8.53 -19.22
CA ALA A 220 -19.39 -8.76 -17.91
C ALA A 220 -19.42 -10.22 -17.43
N THR A 221 -19.85 -10.38 -16.19
CA THR A 221 -20.09 -11.67 -15.54
C THR A 221 -21.59 -11.79 -15.24
N PHE A 222 -22.13 -13.00 -15.37
CA PHE A 222 -23.54 -13.29 -15.12
C PHE A 222 -23.67 -14.36 -14.03
N VAL A 223 -24.62 -14.17 -13.12
CA VAL A 223 -25.05 -15.14 -12.12
C VAL A 223 -26.53 -15.41 -12.34
N ASN A 224 -26.91 -16.67 -12.57
CA ASN A 224 -28.28 -17.08 -12.87
C ASN A 224 -28.89 -16.25 -14.03
N ASP A 225 -28.11 -16.08 -15.11
CA ASP A 225 -28.43 -15.26 -16.29
C ASP A 225 -28.64 -13.75 -16.04
N GLN A 226 -28.31 -13.27 -14.84
CA GLN A 226 -28.36 -11.84 -14.50
C GLN A 226 -26.96 -11.25 -14.45
N GLU A 227 -26.77 -10.13 -15.13
CA GLU A 227 -25.50 -9.39 -15.09
C GLU A 227 -25.26 -8.85 -13.68
N ILE A 228 -24.08 -9.15 -13.13
CA ILE A 228 -23.67 -8.60 -11.83
C ILE A 228 -22.95 -7.26 -12.02
N PRO A 229 -23.05 -6.34 -11.04
CA PRO A 229 -22.34 -5.08 -11.11
C PRO A 229 -20.81 -5.29 -11.12
N PRO A 230 -20.07 -4.59 -12.01
CA PRO A 230 -18.61 -4.67 -12.05
C PRO A 230 -17.98 -4.10 -10.78
N SER A 231 -16.79 -4.58 -10.43
CA SER A 231 -16.00 -4.10 -9.28
C SER A 231 -16.73 -4.15 -7.93
N ARG A 232 -17.75 -5.01 -7.80
CA ARG A 232 -18.53 -5.21 -6.57
C ARG A 232 -18.63 -6.69 -6.22
N TYR A 233 -18.45 -7.01 -4.95
CA TYR A 233 -18.69 -8.36 -4.44
C TYR A 233 -20.19 -8.70 -4.50
N TYR A 234 -20.50 -9.76 -5.24
CA TYR A 234 -21.82 -10.38 -5.33
C TYR A 234 -21.80 -11.72 -4.59
N GLU A 235 -22.69 -11.90 -3.60
CA GLU A 235 -22.75 -13.14 -2.80
C GLU A 235 -23.21 -14.30 -3.68
N LEU A 236 -22.48 -15.40 -3.66
CA LEU A 236 -22.86 -16.64 -4.33
C LEU A 236 -23.52 -17.59 -3.34
N LYS A 237 -24.51 -18.32 -3.82
CA LYS A 237 -25.22 -19.37 -3.10
C LYS A 237 -24.94 -20.72 -3.75
N ALA A 238 -25.22 -21.78 -2.99
CA ALA A 238 -25.19 -23.12 -3.56
C ALA A 238 -26.22 -23.23 -4.68
N SER A 239 -25.85 -23.96 -5.74
CA SER A 239 -26.60 -24.14 -6.99
C SER A 239 -26.65 -22.92 -7.92
N ASP A 240 -25.97 -21.81 -7.59
CA ASP A 240 -25.87 -20.68 -8.51
C ASP A 240 -25.08 -21.07 -9.77
N VAL A 241 -25.55 -20.57 -10.91
CA VAL A 241 -24.93 -20.75 -12.22
C VAL A 241 -24.17 -19.49 -12.61
N LEU A 242 -22.87 -19.62 -12.78
CA LEU A 242 -21.96 -18.57 -13.21
C LEU A 242 -21.69 -18.69 -14.71
N LYS A 243 -21.70 -17.56 -15.41
CA LYS A 243 -21.33 -17.46 -16.82
C LYS A 243 -20.46 -16.24 -17.03
N PHE A 244 -19.39 -16.42 -17.80
CA PHE A 244 -18.38 -15.39 -18.01
C PHE A 244 -18.40 -14.95 -19.47
N GLY A 245 -18.68 -13.67 -19.72
CA GLY A 245 -18.90 -13.14 -21.06
C GLY A 245 -19.91 -13.96 -21.86
N GLN A 246 -19.59 -14.21 -23.14
CA GLN A 246 -20.40 -14.99 -24.07
C GLN A 246 -19.98 -16.47 -24.13
N SER A 247 -19.33 -16.97 -23.09
CA SER A 247 -18.92 -18.38 -23.03
C SER A 247 -20.14 -19.31 -23.11
N THR A 248 -20.02 -20.41 -23.85
CA THR A 248 -21.01 -21.50 -23.83
C THR A 248 -20.86 -22.41 -22.61
N ARG A 249 -19.86 -22.15 -21.76
CA ARG A 249 -19.63 -22.91 -20.53
C ARG A 249 -20.36 -22.26 -19.38
N GLU A 250 -21.04 -23.09 -18.60
CA GLU A 250 -21.73 -22.72 -17.37
C GLU A 250 -21.00 -23.34 -16.19
N PHE A 251 -20.87 -22.58 -15.11
CA PHE A 251 -20.12 -22.97 -13.93
C PHE A 251 -21.11 -23.05 -12.76
N VAL A 252 -21.42 -24.26 -12.31
CA VAL A 252 -22.38 -24.47 -11.22
C VAL A 252 -21.62 -24.62 -9.91
N LEU A 253 -21.96 -23.77 -8.95
CA LEU A 253 -21.33 -23.76 -7.64
C LEU A 253 -22.07 -24.68 -6.66
N LEU A 254 -21.38 -25.65 -6.06
CA LEU A 254 -21.97 -26.57 -5.08
C LEU A 254 -21.03 -26.83 -3.91
N HIS A 255 -21.58 -27.25 -2.78
CA HIS A 255 -20.81 -27.75 -1.63
C HIS A 255 -21.43 -29.05 -1.12
N GLU A 256 -20.69 -29.80 -0.30
CA GLU A 256 -21.09 -31.15 0.15
C GLU A 256 -22.45 -31.20 0.88
N GLU A 257 -22.79 -30.20 1.68
CA GLU A 257 -24.10 -30.16 2.36
C GLU A 257 -25.30 -29.86 1.44
N ALA A 258 -25.07 -29.45 0.19
CA ALA A 258 -26.13 -29.14 -0.78
C ALA A 258 -26.29 -30.24 -1.85
N ALA A 259 -25.52 -31.32 -1.76
CA ALA A 259 -25.55 -32.47 -2.68
C ALA A 259 -26.44 -33.60 -2.16
#